data_AF-A0A2I1HCQ1-F1
#
_entry.id   AF-A0A2I1HCQ1-F1
#
_cell.length_a   1.000
_cell.length_b   1.000
_cell.length_c   1.000
_cell.angle_alpha   90.00
_cell.angle_beta   90.00
_cell.angle_gamma   90.00
#
_symmetry.space_group_name_H-M   'P 1'
#
loop_
_entity.id
_entity.type
_entity.pdbx_description
1 polymer ?
#
loop_
_entity_poly.entity_id
_entity_poly.type
_entity_poly.pdbx_seq_one_letter_code
_entity_poly.pdbx_strand_id
1 'polypeptide(L)'
;RPIAKISAVHSGGRTAKRAKSDVAKGLEAEILLAKGCRVMLTSNVWIEAGLVNGSMGVVEDLLFQEEGPPALPTAVFIKFDKYDGPTITSLEGKEVVPIVPIKRSWEDKNGTTCSRTQLPI
;
A
#
# COMPACT_ATOMS: atom_id res chain seq x y z
N ARG A 1 -16.81 4.50 -10.26
CA ARG A 1 -15.44 5.07 -10.18
C ARG A 1 -14.50 4.04 -10.81
N PRO A 2 -13.54 4.44 -11.67
CA PRO A 2 -12.64 3.48 -12.33
C PRO A 2 -11.80 2.72 -11.30
N ILE A 3 -11.46 1.47 -11.61
CA ILE A 3 -10.63 0.60 -10.78
C ILE A 3 -9.21 0.62 -11.32
N ALA A 4 -8.25 0.96 -10.47
CA ALA A 4 -6.83 0.84 -10.73
C ALA A 4 -6.35 -0.54 -10.27
N LYS A 5 -5.87 -1.35 -11.21
CA LYS A 5 -5.08 -2.55 -10.90
C LYS A 5 -3.65 -2.11 -10.64
N ILE A 6 -3.12 -2.31 -9.44
CA ILE A 6 -1.76 -1.89 -9.05
C ILE A 6 -0.90 -3.13 -8.89
N SER A 7 0.25 -3.17 -9.56
CA SER A 7 1.22 -4.26 -9.46
C SER A 7 2.35 -3.90 -8.51
N ALA A 8 2.77 -4.86 -7.68
CA ALA A 8 3.93 -4.70 -6.82
C ALA A 8 5.24 -4.67 -7.63
N VAL A 9 6.28 -4.06 -7.05
CA VAL A 9 7.64 -4.12 -7.59
C VAL A 9 8.39 -5.25 -6.89
N HIS A 10 9.14 -6.06 -7.65
CA HIS A 10 9.81 -7.26 -7.13
C HIS A 10 11.31 -7.27 -7.43
N SER A 11 12.10 -7.90 -6.55
CA SER A 11 13.49 -8.31 -6.82
C SER A 11 13.68 -9.79 -6.47
N GLY A 12 14.65 -10.48 -7.08
CA GLY A 12 14.86 -11.93 -6.88
C GLY A 12 14.19 -12.82 -7.93
N GLY A 13 13.82 -12.26 -9.08
CA GLY A 13 13.35 -13.01 -10.24
C GLY A 13 11.92 -13.55 -10.14
N ARG A 14 11.63 -14.65 -10.86
CA ARG A 14 10.28 -15.22 -11.01
C ARG A 14 9.70 -15.73 -9.69
N THR A 15 10.54 -16.21 -8.78
CA THR A 15 10.16 -16.68 -7.45
C THR A 15 9.54 -15.56 -6.62
N ALA A 16 10.12 -14.35 -6.66
CA ALA A 16 9.61 -13.20 -5.93
C ALA A 16 8.23 -12.73 -6.42
N LYS A 17 8.04 -12.70 -7.74
CA LYS A 17 6.75 -12.33 -8.36
C LYS A 17 5.64 -13.32 -8.03
N ARG A 18 5.95 -14.61 -7.95
CA ARG A 18 4.97 -15.69 -7.69
C ARG A 18 4.76 -16.01 -6.22
N ALA A 19 5.58 -15.43 -5.32
CA ALA A 19 5.42 -15.64 -3.90
C ALA A 19 4.03 -15.23 -3.44
N LYS A 20 3.44 -15.99 -2.52
CA LYS A 20 2.20 -15.62 -1.85
C LYS A 20 2.45 -14.48 -0.86
N SER A 21 1.40 -13.76 -0.46
CA SER A 21 1.52 -12.62 0.46
C SER A 21 2.05 -13.01 1.83
N ASP A 22 1.74 -14.21 2.34
CA ASP A 22 2.31 -14.77 3.58
C ASP A 22 3.85 -14.83 3.56
N VAL A 23 4.43 -15.33 2.46
CA VAL A 23 5.89 -15.33 2.23
C VAL A 23 6.42 -13.90 2.09
N ALA A 24 5.65 -13.02 1.45
CA ALA A 24 5.98 -11.60 1.31
C ALA A 24 5.57 -10.73 2.51
N LYS A 25 5.36 -11.34 3.69
CA LYS A 25 5.06 -10.65 4.96
C LYS A 25 3.84 -9.72 4.88
N GLY A 26 2.76 -10.22 4.27
CA GLY A 26 1.47 -9.55 4.15
C GLY A 26 1.30 -8.65 2.92
N LEU A 27 2.34 -8.47 2.08
CA LEU A 27 2.22 -7.64 0.88
C LEU A 27 1.66 -8.43 -0.30
N GLU A 28 0.58 -7.96 -0.89
CA GLU A 28 -0.02 -8.55 -2.09
C GLU A 28 0.80 -8.27 -3.36
N ALA A 29 0.76 -9.21 -4.31
CA ALA A 29 1.45 -9.04 -5.60
C ALA A 29 0.69 -8.05 -6.50
N GLU A 30 -0.63 -8.03 -6.41
CA GLU A 30 -1.52 -7.14 -7.12
C GLU A 30 -2.65 -6.72 -6.18
N ILE A 31 -3.04 -5.44 -6.22
CA ILE A 31 -4.20 -4.93 -5.49
C ILE A 31 -5.12 -4.16 -6.44
N LEU A 32 -6.41 -4.12 -6.14
CA LEU A 32 -7.41 -3.35 -6.88
C LEU A 32 -7.89 -2.20 -6.01
N LEU A 33 -7.67 -0.96 -6.43
CA LEU A 33 -8.11 0.23 -5.71
C LEU A 33 -8.99 1.11 -6.56
N ALA A 34 -9.91 1.81 -5.92
CA ALA A 34 -10.69 2.88 -6.53
C ALA A 34 -10.88 3.98 -5.49
N LYS A 35 -10.91 5.24 -5.91
CA LYS A 35 -11.33 6.34 -5.02
C LYS A 35 -12.64 5.96 -4.34
N GLY A 36 -12.78 6.16 -3.03
CA GLY A 36 -13.96 5.86 -2.23
C GLY A 36 -14.08 4.42 -1.75
N CYS A 37 -13.16 3.52 -2.12
CA CYS A 37 -13.18 2.17 -1.56
C CYS A 37 -12.71 2.19 -0.10
N ARG A 38 -13.25 1.24 0.68
CA ARG A 38 -12.80 0.97 2.05
C ARG A 38 -11.56 0.11 2.01
N VAL A 39 -10.58 0.48 2.82
CA VAL A 39 -9.30 -0.21 2.94
C VAL A 39 -8.94 -0.37 4.41
N MET A 40 -8.07 -1.35 4.70
CA MET A 40 -7.58 -1.65 6.03
C MET A 40 -6.06 -1.69 5.96
N LEU A 41 -5.35 -1.00 6.86
CA LEU A 41 -3.91 -1.19 6.95
C LEU A 41 -3.58 -2.63 7.34
N THR A 42 -2.64 -3.26 6.65
CA THR A 42 -2.17 -4.63 6.93
C THR A 42 -0.85 -4.63 7.70
N SER A 43 -0.34 -3.46 8.09
CA SER A 43 0.89 -3.28 8.86
C SER A 43 0.80 -2.05 9.76
N ASN A 44 1.59 -2.05 10.84
CA ASN A 44 1.77 -0.85 11.66
C ASN A 44 2.57 0.19 10.86
N VAL A 45 1.99 1.37 10.67
CA VAL A 45 2.63 2.50 9.97
C VAL A 45 3.09 3.54 10.97
N TRP A 46 2.24 3.91 11.93
CA TRP A 46 2.54 4.87 12.98
C TRP A 46 1.67 4.59 14.21
N ILE A 47 2.22 3.86 15.18
CA ILE A 47 1.47 3.33 16.32
C ILE A 47 0.97 4.47 17.21
N GLU A 48 1.85 5.42 17.51
CA GLU A 48 1.58 6.53 18.43
C GLU A 48 0.48 7.46 17.92
N ALA A 49 0.26 7.51 16.60
CA ALA A 49 -0.79 8.32 15.97
C ALA A 49 -2.05 7.51 15.60
N GLY A 50 -2.09 6.21 15.91
CA GLY A 50 -3.25 5.35 15.67
C GLY A 50 -3.31 4.66 14.30
N LEU A 51 -2.23 4.69 13.51
CA LEU A 51 -2.13 3.97 12.23
C LEU A 51 -1.47 2.60 12.43
N VAL A 52 -2.29 1.66 12.89
CA VAL A 52 -1.88 0.28 13.19
C VAL A 52 -2.46 -0.70 12.18
N ASN A 53 -1.97 -1.93 12.19
CA ASN A 53 -2.61 -3.02 11.47
C ASN A 53 -4.08 -3.15 11.94
N GLY A 54 -5.02 -3.16 10.98
CA GLY A 54 -6.45 -3.13 11.23
C GLY A 54 -7.09 -1.74 11.16
N SER A 55 -6.30 -0.64 11.09
CA SER A 55 -6.88 0.70 10.96
C SER A 55 -7.60 0.85 9.63
N MET A 56 -8.87 1.25 9.71
CA MET A 56 -9.76 1.36 8.56
C MET A 56 -9.81 2.79 8.00
N GLY A 57 -9.91 2.91 6.68
CA GLY A 57 -10.03 4.20 6.00
C GLY A 57 -10.72 4.14 4.65
N VAL A 58 -10.91 5.31 4.05
CA VAL A 58 -11.46 5.50 2.69
C VAL A 58 -10.37 6.09 1.81
N VAL A 59 -10.14 5.48 0.65
CA VAL A 59 -9.22 6.03 -0.36
C VAL A 59 -9.81 7.32 -0.93
N GLU A 60 -9.10 8.44 -0.80
CA GLU A 60 -9.53 9.73 -1.36
C GLU A 60 -8.82 10.02 -2.67
N ASP A 61 -7.54 9.69 -2.80
CA ASP A 61 -6.83 9.82 -4.07
C ASP A 61 -5.60 8.93 -4.19
N LEU A 62 -5.08 8.78 -5.40
CA LEU A 62 -3.85 8.06 -5.71
C LEU A 62 -2.89 8.98 -6.45
N LEU A 63 -1.67 9.12 -5.94
CA LEU A 63 -0.61 9.88 -6.57
C LEU A 63 0.32 8.95 -7.33
N PHE A 64 0.36 9.11 -8.64
CA PHE A 64 1.37 8.50 -9.51
C PHE A 64 2.39 9.56 -9.91
N GLN A 65 3.63 9.15 -10.19
CA GLN A 65 4.64 10.06 -10.75
C GLN A 65 4.31 10.39 -12.21
N GLU A 66 4.64 9.48 -13.13
CA GLU A 66 4.44 9.66 -14.57
C GLU A 66 3.55 8.56 -15.15
N GLU A 67 3.80 7.31 -14.75
CA GLU A 67 3.02 6.15 -15.21
C GLU A 67 1.81 5.88 -14.31
N GLY A 68 0.62 5.78 -14.91
CA GLY A 68 -0.60 5.36 -14.21
C GLY A 68 -0.65 3.83 -13.97
N PRO A 69 -1.81 3.29 -13.55
CA PRO A 69 -1.99 1.85 -13.41
C PRO A 69 -1.58 1.09 -14.69
N PRO A 70 -0.82 -0.02 -14.59
CA PRO A 70 -0.63 -0.83 -13.40
C PRO A 70 0.58 -0.50 -12.52
N ALA A 71 1.23 0.64 -12.74
CA ALA A 71 2.35 1.07 -11.93
C ALA A 71 1.98 1.18 -10.44
N LEU A 72 3.00 1.11 -9.58
CA LEU A 72 2.86 1.34 -8.15
C LEU A 72 2.78 2.87 -7.89
N PRO A 73 1.72 3.39 -7.27
CA PRO A 73 1.65 4.81 -6.95
C PRO A 73 2.71 5.20 -5.92
N THR A 74 3.12 6.46 -5.96
CA THR A 74 4.00 7.07 -4.95
C THR A 74 3.33 7.11 -3.58
N ALA A 75 2.03 7.43 -3.55
CA ALA A 75 1.24 7.42 -2.32
C ALA A 75 -0.24 7.21 -2.64
N VAL A 76 -0.98 6.65 -1.67
CA VAL A 76 -2.44 6.65 -1.64
C VAL A 76 -2.88 7.52 -0.48
N PHE A 77 -3.71 8.52 -0.77
CA PHE A 77 -4.27 9.40 0.24
C PHE A 77 -5.52 8.75 0.84
N ILE A 78 -5.50 8.51 2.14
CA ILE A 78 -6.56 7.80 2.86
C ILE A 78 -7.08 8.69 3.97
N LYS A 79 -8.40 8.85 4.03
CA LYS A 79 -9.08 9.37 5.22
C LYS A 79 -9.33 8.21 6.18
N PHE A 80 -8.61 8.18 7.29
CA PHE A 80 -8.80 7.15 8.33
C PHE A 80 -9.98 7.48 9.25
N ASP A 81 -10.63 6.43 9.76
CA ASP A 81 -11.76 6.60 10.70
C ASP A 81 -11.29 7.14 12.05
N LYS A 82 -10.08 6.75 12.46
CA LYS A 82 -9.43 7.14 13.71
C LYS A 82 -7.95 7.37 13.43
N TYR A 83 -7.51 8.61 13.63
CA TYR A 83 -6.14 9.03 13.46
C TYR A 83 -5.96 10.37 14.18
N ASP A 84 -4.96 10.45 15.06
CA ASP A 84 -4.74 11.63 15.91
C ASP A 84 -3.51 12.45 15.48
N GLY A 85 -2.86 12.04 14.39
CA GLY A 85 -1.66 12.70 13.88
C GLY A 85 -1.94 13.79 12.83
N PRO A 86 -0.87 14.37 12.26
CA PRO A 86 -0.98 15.42 11.25
C PRO A 86 -1.56 14.94 9.92
N THR A 87 -2.41 15.74 9.30
CA THR A 87 -3.04 15.43 8.01
C THR A 87 -2.73 16.47 6.94
N ILE A 88 -2.88 16.07 5.68
CA ILE A 88 -2.95 16.98 4.54
C ILE A 88 -4.42 17.28 4.26
N THR A 89 -4.77 18.53 4.03
CA THR A 89 -6.11 18.92 3.59
C THR A 89 -6.19 18.86 2.08
N SER A 90 -7.03 17.98 1.54
CA SER A 90 -7.32 17.91 0.11
C SER A 90 -8.04 19.18 -0.38
N LEU A 91 -8.11 19.36 -1.71
CA LEU A 91 -8.85 20.47 -2.33
C LEU A 91 -10.36 20.48 -1.97
N GLU A 92 -10.90 19.31 -1.61
CA GLU A 92 -12.29 19.15 -1.16
C GLU A 92 -12.44 19.35 0.37
N GLY A 93 -11.40 19.81 1.07
CA GLY A 93 -11.43 20.06 2.51
C GLY A 93 -11.34 18.80 3.38
N LYS A 94 -11.04 17.63 2.81
CA LYS A 94 -10.90 16.38 3.57
C LYS A 94 -9.48 16.23 4.10
N GLU A 95 -9.38 15.88 5.38
CA GLU A 95 -8.14 15.48 6.04
C GLU A 95 -7.75 14.06 5.64
N VAL A 96 -6.57 13.93 5.03
CA VAL A 96 -6.05 12.67 4.49
C VAL A 96 -4.62 12.43 4.93
N VAL A 97 -4.26 11.16 5.02
CA VAL A 97 -2.91 10.71 5.32
C VAL A 97 -2.33 10.03 4.07
N PRO A 98 -1.12 10.40 3.63
CA PRO A 98 -0.43 9.69 2.56
C PRO A 98 0.11 8.36 3.09
N ILE A 99 -0.38 7.25 2.53
CA ILE A 99 0.19 5.91 2.74
C ILE A 99 1.09 5.59 1.56
N VAL A 100 2.37 5.33 1.86
CA VAL A 100 3.41 5.04 0.87
C VAL A 100 3.67 3.53 0.80
N PRO A 101 4.14 3.01 -0.35
CA PRO A 101 4.54 1.62 -0.45
C PRO A 101 5.67 1.27 0.53
N ILE A 102 5.60 0.07 1.10
CA ILE A 102 6.65 -0.49 1.96
C ILE A 102 7.33 -1.66 1.26
N LYS A 103 8.59 -1.92 1.61
CA LYS A 103 9.36 -3.06 1.07
C LYS A 103 9.50 -4.16 2.11
N ARG A 104 9.23 -5.40 1.72
CA ARG A 104 9.48 -6.61 2.51
C ARG A 104 10.44 -7.54 1.76
N SER A 105 11.37 -8.14 2.50
CA SER A 105 12.36 -9.07 1.96
C SER A 105 12.33 -10.41 2.70
N TRP A 106 12.68 -11.47 1.98
CA TRP A 106 12.81 -12.85 2.45
C TRP A 106 13.83 -13.61 1.59
N GLU A 107 14.31 -14.75 2.07
CA GLU A 107 15.14 -15.68 1.29
C GLU A 107 14.27 -16.78 0.70
N ASP A 108 14.51 -17.13 -0.58
CA ASP A 108 13.87 -18.29 -1.18
C ASP A 108 14.60 -19.60 -0.79
N LYS A 109 14.05 -20.73 -1.23
CA LYS A 109 14.61 -22.06 -0.91
C LYS A 109 16.03 -22.29 -1.43
N ASN A 110 16.49 -21.47 -2.37
CA ASN A 110 17.83 -21.55 -2.96
C ASN A 110 18.79 -20.50 -2.36
N GLY A 111 18.37 -19.80 -1.30
CA GLY A 111 19.15 -18.72 -0.67
C GLY A 111 19.14 -17.41 -1.48
N THR A 112 18.26 -17.25 -2.46
CA THR A 112 18.15 -15.99 -3.22
C THR A 112 17.34 -14.97 -2.44
N THR A 113 17.93 -13.81 -2.18
CA THR A 113 17.21 -12.68 -1.57
C THR A 113 16.14 -12.14 -2.50
N CYS A 114 14.90 -12.31 -2.09
CA CYS A 114 13.71 -11.81 -2.77
C CYS A 114 13.16 -10.59 -2.04
N SER A 115 12.49 -9.69 -2.78
CA SER A 115 11.73 -8.61 -2.15
C SER A 115 10.47 -8.25 -2.93
N ARG A 116 9.54 -7.62 -2.21
CA ARG A 116 8.29 -7.05 -2.74
C ARG A 116 8.09 -5.66 -2.15
N THR A 117 7.79 -4.69 -3.00
CA THR A 117 7.34 -3.36 -2.62
C THR A 117 5.89 -3.16 -3.05
N GLN A 118 5.02 -2.88 -2.10
CA GLN A 118 3.58 -2.66 -2.30
C GLN A 118 3.01 -1.80 -1.14
N LEU A 119 1.83 -1.23 -1.33
CA LEU A 119 1.07 -0.56 -0.27
C LEU A 119 0.65 -1.55 0.84
N PRO A 120 0.74 -1.16 2.12
CA PRO A 120 0.32 -1.99 3.25
C PRO A 120 -1.19 -1.88 3.52
N ILE A 121 -2.04 -2.14 2.52
CA ILE A 121 -3.51 -2.04 2.58
C ILE A 121 -4.23 -3.24 1.97
#